data_AF-A0A485B1Z4-F1
#
_entry.id   AF-A0A485B1Z4-F1
#
_cell.length_a   1.000
_cell.length_b   1.000
_cell.length_c   1.000
_cell.angle_alpha   90.00
_cell.angle_beta   90.00
_cell.angle_gamma   90.00
#
_symmetry.space_group_name_H-M   'P 1'
#
loop_
_entity.id
_entity.type
_entity.pdbx_description
1 polymer ?
#
loop_
_entity_poly.entity_id
_entity_poly.type
_entity_poly.pdbx_seq_one_letter_code
_entity_poly.pdbx_strand_id
1 'polypeptide(L)' 'MEVTGATYTNGLLHIDLTRNVPEAIAPQRIEISERPAVE' A
#
# COMPACT_ATOMS: atom_id res chain seq x y z
N MET A 1 2.93 6.50 -6.21
CA MET A 1 1.73 6.92 -6.98
C MET A 1 2.14 6.97 -8.43
N GLU A 2 1.32 6.46 -9.32
CA GLU A 2 1.62 6.33 -10.75
C GLU A 2 0.65 7.19 -11.55
N VAL A 3 1.14 7.84 -12.61
CA VAL A 3 0.32 8.68 -13.51
C VAL A 3 -0.15 7.80 -14.65
N THR A 4 -1.46 7.70 -14.84
CA THR A 4 -2.05 6.92 -15.94
C THR A 4 -2.40 7.77 -17.15
N GLY A 5 -2.61 9.08 -16.94
CA GLY A 5 -2.93 10.01 -18.00
C GLY A 5 -2.74 11.45 -17.56
N ALA A 6 -2.58 12.34 -18.56
CA ALA A 6 -2.63 13.77 -18.36
C ALA A 6 -3.29 14.43 -19.56
N THR A 7 -4.24 15.34 -19.32
CA THR A 7 -4.94 16.09 -20.37
C THR A 7 -4.96 17.58 -20.06
N TYR A 8 -4.74 18.39 -21.09
CA TYR A 8 -4.77 19.84 -21.00
C TYR A 8 -6.00 20.39 -21.74
N THR A 9 -6.90 21.03 -21.00
CA THR A 9 -8.14 21.59 -21.57
C THR A 9 -8.56 22.85 -20.83
N ASN A 10 -9.07 23.84 -21.56
CA ASN A 10 -9.55 25.12 -21.01
C ASN A 10 -8.54 25.82 -20.07
N GLY A 11 -7.24 25.64 -20.32
CA GLY A 11 -6.18 26.21 -19.49
C GLY A 11 -5.81 25.40 -18.23
N LEU A 12 -6.50 24.29 -17.95
CA LEU A 12 -6.23 23.42 -16.80
C LEU A 12 -5.57 22.10 -17.23
N LEU A 13 -4.61 21.67 -16.40
CA LEU A 13 -3.96 20.37 -16.50
C LEU A 13 -4.66 19.38 -15.55
N HIS A 14 -5.33 18.41 -16.12
CA HIS A 14 -5.89 17.27 -15.39
C HIS A 14 -4.86 16.15 -15.39
N ILE A 15 -4.58 15.60 -14.21
CA ILE A 15 -3.63 14.49 -14.03
C ILE A 15 -4.38 13.36 -13.34
N ASP A 16 -4.44 12.21 -14.00
CA ASP A 16 -5.06 11.02 -13.47
C ASP A 16 -4.02 10.19 -12.71
N LEU A 17 -4.23 10.06 -11.40
CA LEU A 17 -3.33 9.37 -10.49
C LEU A 17 -3.94 8.06 -10.02
N THR A 18 -3.15 6.99 -10.08
CA THR A 18 -3.53 5.70 -9.51
C THR A 18 -2.80 5.49 -8.19
N ARG A 19 -3.59 5.11 -7.18
CA ARG A 19 -3.08 4.68 -5.87
C ARG A 19 -3.04 3.16 -5.82
N ASN A 20 -1.83 2.61 -5.91
CA ASN A 20 -1.61 1.18 -5.70
C ASN A 20 -1.70 0.90 -4.20
N VAL A 21 -2.83 0.36 -3.75
CA VAL A 21 -3.03 -0.13 -2.39
C VAL A 21 -2.70 -1.62 -2.40
N PRO A 22 -1.76 -2.09 -1.57
CA PRO A 22 -1.47 -3.51 -1.49
C PRO A 22 -2.70 -4.27 -1.01
N GLU A 23 -2.91 -5.47 -1.55
CA GLU A 23 -3.92 -6.39 -1.02
C GLU A 23 -3.64 -6.71 0.44
N ALA A 24 -4.70 -6.88 1.22
CA ALA A 24 -4.58 -7.23 2.63
C ALA A 24 -3.81 -8.55 2.74
N ILE A 25 -2.66 -8.51 3.39
CA ILE A 25 -1.86 -9.70 3.66
C ILE A 25 -2.68 -10.62 4.56
N ALA A 26 -2.77 -11.90 4.18
CA ALA A 26 -3.46 -12.90 5.00
C ALA A 26 -2.83 -12.96 6.41
N PRO A 27 -3.64 -13.13 7.48
CA PRO A 27 -3.10 -13.32 8.82
C PRO A 27 -2.13 -14.51 8.85
N GLN A 28 -0.91 -14.30 9.34
CA GLN A 28 0.09 -15.35 9.52
C GLN A 28 0.09 -15.83 10.97
N ARG A 29 0.29 -17.15 11.15
CA ARG A 29 0.42 -17.75 12.48
C ARG A 29 1.77 -17.37 13.08
N ILE A 30 1.77 -16.95 14.34
CA ILE A 30 3.00 -16.66 15.10
C ILE A 30 3.27 -17.86 16.01
N GLU A 31 4.45 -18.48 15.89
CA GLU A 31 4.88 -19.52 16.82
C GLU A 31 5.26 -18.90 18.16
N ILE A 32 4.71 -19.43 19.25
CA ILE A 32 5.12 -19.08 20.60
C ILE A 32 6.31 -19.99 20.94
N SER A 33 7.52 -19.44 20.88
CA SER A 33 8.67 -20.12 21.45
C SER A 33 8.61 -19.98 22.98
N GLU A 34 8.68 -21.11 23.69
CA GLU A 34 8.89 -21.10 25.13
C GLU A 34 10.30 -20.55 25.41
N ARG A 35 10.40 -19.23 25.56
CA ARG A 35 11.54 -18.62 26.23
C ARG A 35 11.35 -18.88 27.72
N PRO A 36 12.27 -19.60 28.39
CA PRO A 36 12.20 -19.71 29.84
C PRO A 36 12.21 -18.29 30.41
N ALA A 37 11.27 -18.00 31.30
CA ALA A 37 11.28 -16.77 32.07
C ALA A 37 12.64 -16.71 32.78
N VAL A 38 13.40 -15.65 32.52
CA VAL A 38 14.65 -15.38 33.24
C VAL A 38 14.24 -15.06 34.67
N GLU A 39 14.66 -15.92 35.60
CA GLU A 39 14.49 -15.76 37.05
C GLU A 39 15.40 -14.67 37.60
#